data_AF-A0AAV4X1Z3-F1
#
_entry.id   AF-A0AAV4X1Z3-F1
#
_cell.length_a   1.000
_cell.length_b   1.000
_cell.length_c   1.000
_cell.angle_alpha   90.00
_cell.angle_beta   90.00
_cell.angle_gamma   90.00
#
_symmetry.space_group_name_H-M   'P 1'
#
loop_
_entity.id
_entity.type
_entity.pdbx_description
1 polymer ?
#
loop_
_entity_poly.entity_id
_entity_poly.type
_entity_poly.pdbx_seq_one_letter_code
_entity_poly.pdbx_strand_id
1 'polypeptide(L)'
;MNTPEELTEVCRKVSLLLSKRGFELRKWRSNSPDVLRKLNVTKEEENFEINGSTSCRLLGLQWKSSSDVFCFTPHLEINPPLTKRKIISNASQIFDPLGLISPCVI
;
A
#
# COMPACT_ATOMS: atom_id res chain seq x y z
N MET A 1 -1.64 -10.52 21.42
CA MET A 1 -1.47 -11.47 20.31
C MET A 1 -0.91 -10.69 19.13
N ASN A 2 0.41 -10.53 19.04
CA ASN A 2 1.13 -9.87 17.94
C ASN A 2 2.65 -9.95 18.24
N THR A 3 3.18 -11.12 18.55
CA THR A 3 4.64 -11.25 18.60
C THR A 3 5.19 -11.36 17.17
N PRO A 4 6.39 -10.82 16.88
CA PRO A 4 7.02 -10.94 15.56
C PRO A 4 7.13 -12.40 15.08
N GLU A 5 7.24 -13.35 16.01
CA GLU A 5 7.27 -14.79 15.77
C GLU A 5 5.93 -15.32 15.22
N GLU A 6 4.81 -14.98 15.87
CA GLU A 6 3.47 -15.36 15.42
C GLU A 6 3.21 -14.84 14.00
N LEU A 7 3.58 -13.58 13.74
CA LEU A 7 3.38 -12.95 12.44
C LEU A 7 4.16 -13.65 11.32
N THR A 8 5.41 -14.00 11.59
CA THR A 8 6.27 -14.72 10.63
C THR A 8 5.68 -16.08 10.27
N GLU A 9 5.16 -16.81 11.26
CA GLU A 9 4.55 -18.12 11.04
C GLU A 9 3.27 -18.02 10.21
N VAL A 10 2.44 -17.00 10.45
CA VAL A 10 1.25 -16.72 9.64
C VAL A 10 1.65 -16.42 8.19
N CYS A 11 2.64 -15.54 7.95
CA CYS A 11 3.13 -15.24 6.61
C CYS A 11 3.55 -16.51 5.86
N ARG A 12 4.32 -17.39 6.53
CA ARG A 12 4.80 -18.64 5.93
C ARG A 12 3.67 -19.61 5.60
N LYS A 13 2.70 -19.75 6.50
CA LYS A 13 1.49 -20.57 6.27
C LYS A 13 0.67 -20.06 5.10
N VAL A 14 0.46 -18.75 5.00
CA VAL A 14 -0.31 -18.14 3.91
C VAL A 14 0.41 -18.34 2.57
N SER A 15 1.72 -18.11 2.49
CA SER A 15 2.51 -18.41 1.29
C SER A 15 2.33 -19.85 0.83
N LEU A 16 2.43 -20.81 1.75
CA LEU A 16 2.31 -22.24 1.43
C LEU A 16 0.90 -22.63 0.96
N LEU A 17 -0.14 -22.04 1.55
CA LEU A 17 -1.52 -22.34 1.17
C LEU A 17 -1.86 -21.78 -0.21
N LEU A 18 -1.36 -20.58 -0.50
CA LEU A 18 -1.60 -19.91 -1.77
C LEU A 18 -0.78 -20.55 -2.90
N SER A 19 0.49 -20.91 -2.66
CA SER A 19 1.32 -21.61 -3.65
C SER A 19 0.72 -22.96 -4.08
N LYS A 20 0.15 -23.72 -3.12
CA LYS A 20 -0.60 -24.95 -3.40
C LYS A 20 -1.79 -24.77 -4.35
N ARG A 21 -2.30 -23.53 -4.48
CA ARG A 21 -3.42 -23.16 -5.35
C ARG A 21 -2.95 -22.38 -6.59
N GLY A 22 -1.64 -22.27 -6.82
CA GLY A 22 -1.05 -21.55 -7.95
C GLY A 22 -0.91 -20.03 -7.74
N PHE A 23 -1.15 -19.54 -6.52
CA PHE A 23 -0.99 -18.14 -6.16
C PHE A 23 0.35 -17.92 -5.45
N GLU A 24 1.40 -17.66 -6.22
CA GLU A 24 2.71 -17.35 -5.66
C GLU A 24 2.75 -15.90 -5.12
N LEU A 25 2.89 -15.76 -3.80
CA LEU A 25 3.07 -14.46 -3.17
C LEU A 25 4.47 -13.92 -3.49
N ARG A 26 4.51 -12.80 -4.20
CA ARG A 26 5.77 -12.23 -4.68
C ARG A 26 6.45 -11.26 -3.73
N LYS A 27 5.70 -10.62 -2.81
CA LYS A 27 6.24 -9.54 -1.96
C LYS A 27 5.59 -9.51 -0.59
N TRP A 28 6.41 -9.23 0.42
CA TRP A 28 6.00 -8.98 1.80
C TRP A 28 6.42 -7.58 2.22
N ARG A 29 5.55 -6.88 2.95
CA ARG A 29 5.84 -5.56 3.54
C ARG A 29 5.32 -5.56 4.97
N SER A 30 6.12 -5.03 5.90
CA SER A 30 5.82 -4.98 7.33
C SER A 30 6.39 -3.68 7.91
N ASN A 31 5.80 -3.21 9.02
CA ASN A 31 6.35 -2.12 9.82
C ASN A 31 7.44 -2.61 10.80
N SER A 32 7.64 -3.92 10.93
CA SER A 32 8.67 -4.52 11.77
C SER A 32 9.87 -4.99 10.94
N PRO A 33 11.07 -4.41 11.15
CA PRO A 33 12.30 -4.86 10.48
C PRO A 33 12.66 -6.32 10.80
N ASP A 34 12.33 -6.80 12.01
CA ASP A 34 12.63 -8.17 12.43
C ASP A 34 11.87 -9.20 11.60
N VAL A 35 10.61 -8.89 11.28
CA VAL A 35 9.76 -9.72 10.42
C VAL A 35 10.30 -9.73 8.99
N LEU A 36 10.72 -8.57 8.47
CA LEU A 36 11.29 -8.48 7.12
C LEU A 36 12.58 -9.28 6.98
N ARG A 37 13.45 -9.24 8.01
CA ARG A 37 14.64 -10.09 8.06
C ARG A 37 14.29 -11.58 8.09
N LYS A 38 13.32 -11.99 8.91
CA LYS A 38 12.89 -13.39 8.99
C LYS A 38 12.25 -13.91 7.69
N LEU A 39 11.62 -13.03 6.92
CA LEU A 39 11.03 -13.34 5.61
C LEU A 39 12.03 -13.22 4.45
N ASN A 40 13.31 -12.92 4.73
CA ASN A 40 14.36 -12.68 3.73
C ASN A 40 13.98 -11.61 2.69
N VAL A 41 13.20 -10.61 3.08
CA VAL A 41 12.82 -9.51 2.18
C VAL A 41 14.05 -8.64 1.93
N THR A 42 14.44 -8.50 0.68
CA THR A 42 15.58 -7.65 0.30
C THR A 42 15.18 -6.17 0.33
N LYS A 43 16.17 -5.28 0.52
CA LYS A 43 15.94 -3.81 0.47
C LYS A 43 15.35 -3.34 -0.87
N GLU A 44 15.58 -4.09 -1.95
CA GLU A 44 15.02 -3.83 -3.28
C GLU A 44 13.52 -4.16 -3.33
N GLU A 45 13.08 -5.20 -2.62
CA GLU A 45 11.66 -5.56 -2.47
C GLU A 45 10.92 -4.62 -1.52
N GLU A 46 11.60 -4.10 -0.48
CA GLU A 46 11.06 -3.03 0.37
C GLU A 46 10.73 -1.77 -0.44
N ASN A 47 11.61 -1.38 -1.36
CA ASN A 47 11.48 -0.16 -2.18
C ASN A 47 10.73 -0.39 -3.50
N PHE A 48 10.07 -1.54 -3.68
CA PHE A 48 9.43 -1.86 -4.96
C PHE A 48 8.44 -0.77 -5.40
N GLU A 49 8.75 -0.19 -6.56
CA GLU A 49 7.97 0.87 -7.19
C GLU A 49 6.83 0.26 -8.00
N ILE A 50 5.60 0.59 -7.62
CA ILE A 50 4.46 0.47 -8.52
C ILE A 50 4.23 1.88 -9.06
N ASN A 51 4.69 2.11 -10.30
CA ASN A 51 4.58 3.37 -11.05
C ASN A 51 5.45 4.54 -10.51
N GLY A 52 6.76 4.35 -10.34
CA GLY A 52 7.74 5.43 -10.16
C GLY A 52 7.70 6.19 -8.82
N SER A 53 6.94 5.69 -7.85
CA SER A 53 6.95 6.16 -6.47
C SER A 53 7.42 5.03 -5.57
N THR A 54 8.35 5.29 -4.65
CA THR A 54 8.91 4.35 -3.64
C THR A 54 7.88 3.75 -2.67
N SER A 55 6.59 3.95 -2.94
CA SER A 55 5.47 3.44 -2.16
C SER A 55 4.60 2.43 -2.87
N CYS A 56 4.30 1.37 -2.13
CA CYS A 56 3.14 0.54 -2.38
C CYS A 56 1.89 1.43 -2.27
N ARG A 57 1.19 1.59 -3.40
CA ARG A 57 -0.16 2.14 -3.43
C ARG A 57 -1.13 1.02 -3.08
N LEU A 58 -1.68 1.06 -1.88
CA LEU A 58 -2.78 0.20 -1.43
C LEU A 58 -4.04 1.06 -1.40
N LEU A 59 -5.09 0.66 -2.12
CA LEU A 59 -6.37 1.41 -2.15
C LEU A 59 -6.19 2.88 -2.59
N GLY A 60 -5.27 3.19 -3.51
CA GLY A 60 -4.97 4.58 -3.91
C GLY A 60 -4.16 5.39 -2.89
N LEU A 61 -3.83 4.82 -1.73
CA LEU A 61 -3.00 5.42 -0.68
C LEU A 61 -1.58 4.84 -0.70
N GLN A 62 -0.57 5.66 -0.48
CA GLN A 62 0.82 5.25 -0.29
C GLN A 62 1.04 4.82 1.16
N TRP A 63 1.40 3.55 1.41
CA TRP A 63 1.79 3.13 2.76
C TRP A 63 3.31 3.19 2.95
N LYS A 64 3.76 4.03 3.88
CA LYS A 64 5.12 4.09 4.39
C LYS A 64 5.23 3.15 5.59
N SER A 65 5.67 1.93 5.35
CA SER A 65 5.70 0.88 6.37
C SER A 65 6.67 1.19 7.52
N SER A 66 7.78 1.88 7.26
CA SER A 66 8.77 2.23 8.29
C SER A 66 8.24 3.17 9.37
N SER A 67 7.36 4.11 8.99
CA SER A 67 6.72 5.05 9.92
C SER A 67 5.29 4.67 10.27
N ASP A 68 4.77 3.59 9.68
CA ASP A 68 3.36 3.19 9.73
C ASP A 68 2.37 4.31 9.37
N VAL A 69 2.67 5.03 8.28
CA VAL A 69 1.86 6.18 7.83
C VAL A 69 1.28 5.91 6.46
N PHE A 70 -0.02 6.17 6.29
CA PHE A 70 -0.65 6.30 4.99
C PHE A 70 -0.49 7.73 4.49
N CYS A 71 -0.02 7.90 3.26
CA CYS A 71 0.06 9.16 2.56
C CYS A 71 -0.88 9.15 1.37
N PHE A 72 -1.51 10.29 1.11
CA PHE A 72 -2.30 10.52 -0.08
C PHE A 72 -1.75 11.75 -0.79
N THR A 73 -1.34 11.59 -2.04
CA THR A 73 -0.81 12.67 -2.88
C THR A 73 -1.59 12.68 -4.19
N PRO A 74 -2.70 13.42 -4.27
CA PRO A 74 -3.49 13.50 -5.49
C PRO A 74 -2.76 14.33 -6.55
N HIS A 75 -2.83 13.89 -7.81
CA HIS A 75 -2.47 14.73 -8.94
C HIS A 75 -3.69 15.55 -9.35
N LEU A 76 -3.85 16.72 -8.71
CA LEU A 76 -4.96 17.62 -8.98
C LEU A 76 -4.66 18.51 -10.20
N GLU A 77 -5.45 18.35 -11.26
CA GLU A 77 -5.42 19.29 -12.37
C GLU A 77 -6.23 20.55 -12.03
N ILE A 78 -5.54 21.58 -11.55
CA ILE A 78 -6.12 22.89 -11.18
C ILE A 78 -5.88 23.99 -12.22
N ASN A 79 -5.28 23.64 -13.37
CA ASN A 79 -4.98 24.61 -14.42
C ASN A 79 -6.26 25.08 -15.15
N PRO A 80 -6.45 26.39 -15.31
CA PRO A 80 -7.59 26.93 -16.04
C PRO A 80 -7.57 26.53 -17.53
N PRO A 81 -8.74 26.37 -18.18
CA PRO A 81 -10.07 26.52 -17.59
C PRO A 81 -10.46 25.33 -16.72
N LEU A 82 -10.97 25.64 -15.52
CA LEU A 82 -11.57 24.67 -14.62
C LEU A 82 -12.99 24.37 -15.10
N THR A 83 -13.29 23.11 -15.34
CA THR A 83 -14.64 22.66 -15.71
C THR A 83 -15.18 21.75 -14.63
N LYS A 84 -16.51 21.66 -14.50
CA LYS A 84 -17.16 20.69 -13.60
C LYS A 84 -16.64 19.27 -13.83
N ARG A 85 -16.38 18.90 -15.10
CA ARG A 85 -15.79 17.59 -15.46
C ARG A 85 -14.40 17.40 -14.86
N LYS A 86 -13.52 18.40 -14.92
CA LYS A 86 -12.19 18.34 -14.30
C LYS A 86 -12.25 18.20 -12.79
N ILE A 87 -13.16 18.93 -12.14
CA ILE A 87 -13.36 18.85 -10.68
C ILE A 87 -13.82 17.44 -10.29
N ILE A 88 -14.83 16.89 -10.97
CA ILE A 88 -15.32 15.53 -10.72
C ILE A 88 -14.24 14.49 -11.04
N SER A 89 -13.47 14.69 -12.12
CA SER A 89 -12.35 13.81 -12.46
C SER A 89 -11.30 13.79 -11.36
N ASN A 90 -10.94 14.95 -10.80
CA ASN A 90 -10.01 15.04 -9.68
C ASN A 90 -10.55 14.34 -8.42
N ALA A 91 -11.82 14.54 -8.08
CA ALA A 91 -12.45 13.88 -6.94
C ALA A 91 -12.53 12.35 -7.15
N SER A 92 -12.76 11.89 -8.38
CA SER A 92 -12.85 10.45 -8.71
C SER A 92 -11.51 9.72 -8.64
N GLN A 93 -10.37 10.43 -8.58
CA GLN A 93 -9.06 9.81 -8.33
C GLN A 93 -8.96 9.24 -6.90
N ILE A 94 -9.88 9.64 -6.01
CA ILE A 94 -9.92 9.25 -4.61
C ILE A 94 -10.75 7.97 -4.49
N PHE A 95 -10.07 6.83 -4.44
CA PHE A 95 -10.70 5.56 -4.09
C PHE A 95 -10.49 5.28 -2.60
N ASP A 96 -11.50 5.54 -1.78
CA ASP A 96 -11.40 5.39 -0.32
C ASP A 96 -12.49 4.46 0.23
N PRO A 97 -12.34 3.13 0.08
CA PRO A 97 -13.34 2.18 0.55
C PRO A 97 -13.45 2.11 2.07
N LEU A 98 -12.47 2.67 2.80
CA LEU A 98 -12.42 2.64 4.27
C LEU A 98 -12.79 3.99 4.91
N GLY A 99 -13.00 5.05 4.12
CA GLY A 99 -13.35 6.38 4.63
C GLY A 99 -12.19 7.13 5.31
N LEU A 100 -10.94 6.70 5.12
CA LEU A 100 -9.76 7.28 5.77
C LEU A 100 -9.47 8.73 5.35
N ILE A 101 -9.83 9.10 4.12
CA ILE A 101 -9.59 10.42 3.55
C ILE A 101 -10.88 11.20 3.28
N SER A 102 -12.04 10.63 3.61
CA SER A 102 -13.36 11.30 3.50
C SER A 102 -13.39 12.72 4.08
N PRO A 103 -12.81 13.04 5.26
CA PRO A 103 -12.80 14.41 5.80
C PRO A 103 -12.11 15.46 4.91
N CYS A 104 -11.24 15.02 3.99
CA CYS A 104 -10.50 15.91 3.08
C CYS A 104 -11.23 16.10 1.73
N VAL A 105 -12.29 15.34 1.47
CA VAL A 105 -13.00 15.30 0.19
C VAL A 105 -14.39 15.94 0.28
N ILE A 106 -14.98 16.00 1.48
CA ILE A 106 -16.33 16.50 1.75
C ILE A 106 -16.32 18.01 1.99
#